data_AF-A0A392NR34-F1
#
_entry.id   AF-A0A392NR34-F1
#
_cell.length_a   1.000
_cell.length_b   1.000
_cell.length_c   1.000
_cell.angle_alpha   90.00
_cell.angle_beta   90.00
_cell.angle_gamma   90.00
#
_symmetry.space_group_name_H-M   'P 1'
#
loop_
_entity.id
_entity.type
_entity.pdbx_description
1 polymer ?
#
loop_
_entity_poly.entity_id
_entity_poly.type
_entity_poly.pdbx_seq_one_letter_code
_entity_poly.pdbx_strand_id
1 'polypeptide(L)'
;VVVLIIQEFYADYVAIDPYHFTFHMPSNYIYMLPAVVDPSALQRFSDRVVEGLAAVFLTLKRRPVIRYQRTSDIAKRIAQEAAKLMYQEESGLFDFRRMEVSPLLLVIDRRDDPVTPLLNQWTYQAMVHELIGIQDNKVDVKSIGKFPKDQEVGYISCTG
;
A
#
# COMPACT_ATOMS: atom_id res chain seq x y z
N VAL A 1 7.48 35.01 -8.37
CA VAL A 1 6.66 34.10 -7.56
C VAL A 1 7.33 34.02 -6.19
N VAL A 2 6.69 34.50 -5.13
CA VAL A 2 7.28 34.48 -3.77
C VAL A 2 6.57 33.36 -3.01
N VAL A 3 7.34 32.38 -2.54
CA VAL A 3 6.81 31.27 -1.72
C VAL A 3 6.57 31.81 -0.31
N LEU A 4 5.33 31.69 0.17
CA LEU A 4 4.91 32.19 1.49
C LEU A 4 5.07 31.15 2.61
N ILE A 5 4.78 29.88 2.33
CA ILE A 5 4.76 28.80 3.32
C ILE A 5 5.24 27.50 2.65
N ILE A 6 6.08 26.75 3.36
CA ILE A 6 6.47 25.38 3.02
C ILE A 6 6.03 24.50 4.18
N GLN A 7 5.21 23.49 3.89
CA GLN A 7 4.68 22.54 4.87
C GLN A 7 4.72 21.13 4.28
N GLU A 8 5.18 20.17 5.08
CA GLU A 8 5.19 18.76 4.71
C GLU A 8 3.89 18.07 5.14
N PHE A 9 3.27 17.36 4.21
CA PHE A 9 2.10 16.52 4.45
C PHE A 9 2.42 15.08 4.08
N TYR A 10 2.36 14.18 5.06
CA TYR A 10 2.78 12.79 4.91
C TYR A 10 1.66 11.87 4.38
N ALA A 11 1.05 12.25 3.25
CA ALA A 11 -0.07 11.52 2.62
C ALA A 11 0.37 10.80 1.32
N ASP A 12 1.48 10.08 1.37
CA ASP A 12 2.09 9.42 0.19
C ASP A 12 1.57 7.98 -0.02
N TYR A 13 0.25 7.84 -0.02
CA TYR A 13 -0.47 6.59 -0.28
C TYR A 13 -1.90 6.87 -0.76
N VAL A 14 -2.51 5.90 -1.43
CA VAL A 14 -3.89 6.00 -1.91
C VAL A 14 -4.78 5.17 -0.99
N ALA A 15 -5.67 5.83 -0.24
CA ALA A 15 -6.70 5.17 0.54
C ALA A 15 -7.84 4.72 -0.39
N ILE A 16 -8.07 3.41 -0.45
CA ILE A 16 -9.13 2.81 -1.26
C ILE A 16 -10.40 2.70 -0.41
N ASP A 17 -10.26 2.16 0.81
CA ASP A 17 -11.30 1.98 1.82
C ASP A 17 -10.77 2.43 3.20
N PRO A 18 -11.61 2.62 4.24
CA PRO A 18 -11.15 3.05 5.56
C PRO A 18 -10.05 2.19 6.20
N TYR A 19 -9.96 0.92 5.80
CA TYR A 19 -8.98 -0.05 6.29
C TYR A 19 -8.09 -0.63 5.17
N HIS A 20 -8.14 -0.06 3.97
CA HIS A 20 -7.39 -0.56 2.82
C HIS A 20 -6.71 0.60 2.07
N PHE A 21 -5.42 0.47 1.84
CA PHE A 21 -4.64 1.45 1.08
C PHE A 21 -3.66 0.75 0.15
N THR A 22 -3.18 1.49 -0.85
CA THR A 22 -2.14 1.05 -1.78
C THR A 22 -1.09 2.14 -1.94
N PHE A 23 0.16 1.75 -2.22
CA PHE A 23 1.23 2.66 -2.58
C PHE A 23 1.27 2.98 -4.08
N HIS A 24 0.33 2.42 -4.87
CA HIS A 24 0.23 2.61 -6.32
C HIS A 24 1.58 2.31 -7.03
N MET A 25 2.19 1.17 -6.70
CA MET A 25 3.41 0.70 -7.35
C MET A 25 3.07 -0.11 -8.61
N PRO A 26 3.38 0.37 -9.83
CA PRO A 26 3.15 -0.40 -11.03
C PRO A 26 4.06 -1.64 -11.06
N SER A 27 3.56 -2.74 -11.63
CA SER A 27 4.33 -3.98 -11.83
C SER A 27 4.95 -4.57 -10.55
N ASN A 28 4.28 -4.41 -9.41
CA ASN A 28 4.73 -4.91 -8.11
C ASN A 28 4.99 -6.44 -8.08
N TYR A 29 4.29 -7.21 -8.92
CA TYR A 29 4.47 -8.65 -9.08
C TYR A 29 5.88 -9.05 -9.53
N ILE A 30 6.59 -8.16 -10.24
CA ILE A 30 7.97 -8.40 -10.70
C ILE A 30 8.91 -8.57 -9.51
N TYR A 31 8.68 -7.81 -8.43
CA TYR A 31 9.49 -7.89 -7.21
C TYR A 31 9.24 -9.16 -6.40
N MET A 32 8.19 -9.93 -6.71
CA MET A 32 7.99 -11.27 -6.16
C MET A 32 8.89 -12.33 -6.83
N LEU A 33 9.57 -11.98 -7.94
CA LEU A 33 10.50 -12.85 -8.65
C LEU A 33 11.95 -12.35 -8.50
N PRO A 34 12.57 -12.49 -7.30
CA PRO A 34 13.89 -11.91 -7.02
C PRO A 34 15.01 -12.42 -7.95
N ALA A 35 14.84 -13.56 -8.62
CA ALA A 35 15.79 -14.07 -9.61
C ALA A 35 15.86 -13.23 -10.91
N VAL A 36 14.84 -12.41 -11.18
CA VAL A 36 14.69 -11.64 -12.43
C VAL A 36 14.99 -10.16 -12.20
N VAL A 37 14.98 -9.70 -10.95
CA VAL A 37 15.06 -8.27 -10.62
C VAL A 37 16.50 -7.87 -10.30
N ASP A 38 16.95 -6.80 -10.94
CA ASP A 38 18.23 -6.19 -10.62
C ASP A 38 18.26 -5.69 -9.16
N PRO A 39 19.36 -5.90 -8.40
CA PRO A 39 19.44 -5.47 -7.00
C PRO A 39 19.14 -3.99 -6.77
N SER A 40 19.47 -3.10 -7.72
CA SER A 40 19.19 -1.67 -7.59
C SER A 40 17.70 -1.36 -7.72
N ALA A 41 16.99 -2.07 -8.60
CA ALA A 41 15.54 -1.94 -8.75
C ALA A 41 14.80 -2.42 -7.49
N LEU A 42 15.28 -3.51 -6.88
CA LEU A 42 14.73 -4.01 -5.62
C LEU A 42 14.98 -3.04 -4.45
N GLN A 43 16.13 -2.34 -4.42
CA GLN A 43 16.39 -1.26 -3.44
C GLN A 43 15.38 -0.15 -3.60
N ARG A 44 15.22 0.43 -4.80
CA ARG A 44 14.25 1.52 -5.06
C ARG A 44 12.83 1.15 -4.67
N PHE A 45 12.43 -0.10 -4.96
CA PHE A 45 11.13 -0.62 -4.53
C PHE A 45 11.00 -0.65 -3.01
N SER A 46 12.03 -1.14 -2.30
CA SER A 46 12.01 -1.22 -0.84
C SER A 46 11.97 0.19 -0.23
N ASP A 47 12.76 1.13 -0.75
CA ASP A 47 12.80 2.52 -0.29
C ASP A 47 11.42 3.16 -0.42
N ARG A 48 10.80 3.02 -1.59
CA ARG A 48 9.48 3.60 -1.86
C ARG A 48 8.38 3.02 -0.96
N VAL A 49 8.44 1.72 -0.65
CA VAL A 49 7.52 1.08 0.30
C VAL A 49 7.77 1.58 1.71
N VAL A 50 9.03 1.72 2.12
CA VAL A 50 9.42 2.21 3.45
C VAL A 50 8.97 3.65 3.68
N GLU A 51 9.17 4.53 2.70
CA GLU A 51 8.68 5.92 2.71
C GLU A 51 7.15 5.97 2.82
N GLY A 52 6.45 5.15 2.04
CA GLY A 52 4.99 5.05 2.11
C GLY A 52 4.49 4.55 3.48
N LEU A 53 5.16 3.55 4.05
CA LEU A 53 4.85 3.05 5.40
C LEU A 53 5.09 4.14 6.45
N ALA A 54 6.20 4.87 6.38
CA ALA A 54 6.47 6.01 7.24
C ALA A 54 5.35 7.04 7.13
N ALA A 55 4.95 7.41 5.92
CA ALA A 55 3.87 8.36 5.67
C ALA A 55 2.53 7.93 6.30
N VAL A 56 2.16 6.66 6.17
CA VAL A 56 0.95 6.09 6.81
C VAL A 56 1.02 6.25 8.34
N PHE A 57 2.14 5.86 8.96
CA PHE A 57 2.26 5.91 10.42
C PHE A 57 2.37 7.33 10.97
N LEU A 58 2.96 8.26 10.22
CA LEU A 58 2.97 9.69 10.52
C LEU A 58 1.56 10.28 10.45
N THR A 59 0.78 9.94 9.43
CA THR A 59 -0.62 10.36 9.30
C THR A 59 -1.49 9.83 10.42
N LEU A 60 -1.28 8.56 10.82
CA LEU A 60 -1.97 7.94 11.95
C LEU A 60 -1.48 8.46 13.32
N LYS A 61 -0.35 9.18 13.36
CA LYS A 61 0.34 9.61 14.59
C LYS A 61 0.61 8.44 15.53
N ARG A 62 1.07 7.33 14.95
CA ARG A 62 1.33 6.07 15.66
C ARG A 62 2.73 5.58 15.37
N ARG A 63 3.39 4.99 16.37
CA ARG A 63 4.68 4.31 16.21
C ARG A 63 4.50 2.79 16.40
N PRO A 64 4.66 1.98 15.34
CA PRO A 64 4.34 0.55 15.40
C PRO A 64 5.52 -0.31 15.84
N VAL A 65 5.24 -1.41 16.54
CA VAL A 65 6.17 -2.56 16.63
C VAL A 65 6.21 -3.23 15.26
N ILE A 66 7.40 -3.47 14.72
CA ILE A 66 7.56 -4.03 13.37
C ILE A 66 7.89 -5.53 13.47
N ARG A 67 7.12 -6.35 12.76
CA ARG A 67 7.31 -7.79 12.58
C ARG A 67 7.29 -8.13 11.09
N TYR A 68 7.97 -9.20 10.73
CA TYR A 68 8.02 -9.68 9.36
C TYR A 68 7.98 -11.19 9.30
N GLN A 69 7.55 -11.70 8.15
CA GLN A 69 7.59 -13.11 7.83
C GLN A 69 9.03 -13.60 7.64
N ARG A 70 9.46 -14.58 8.44
CA ARG A 70 10.86 -15.05 8.48
C ARG A 70 11.34 -15.65 7.15
N THR A 71 10.46 -16.26 6.38
CA THR A 71 10.78 -16.97 5.13
C THR A 71 11.02 -16.03 3.95
N SER A 72 10.73 -14.73 4.08
CA SER A 72 10.92 -13.75 2.99
C SER A 72 12.03 -12.76 3.33
N ASP A 73 13.10 -12.79 2.53
CA ASP A 73 14.19 -11.82 2.62
C ASP A 73 13.73 -10.40 2.27
N ILE A 74 12.77 -10.27 1.35
CA ILE A 74 12.20 -8.97 0.95
C ILE A 74 11.42 -8.37 2.12
N ALA A 75 10.55 -9.17 2.77
CA ALA A 75 9.79 -8.73 3.93
C ALA A 75 10.73 -8.32 5.09
N LYS A 76 11.78 -9.12 5.32
CA LYS A 76 12.82 -8.82 6.31
C LYS A 76 13.51 -7.50 6.02
N ARG A 77 13.92 -7.27 4.78
CA ARG A 77 14.60 -6.03 4.36
C ARG A 77 13.71 -4.81 4.56
N ILE A 78 12.48 -4.84 4.06
CA ILE A 78 11.51 -3.74 4.23
C ILE A 78 11.30 -3.44 5.71
N ALA A 79 11.12 -4.46 6.54
CA ALA A 79 10.92 -4.28 7.98
C ALA A 79 12.16 -3.68 8.68
N GLN A 80 13.37 -4.07 8.28
CA GLN A 80 14.61 -3.53 8.84
C GLN A 80 14.84 -2.07 8.43
N GLU A 81 14.63 -1.74 7.16
CA GLU A 81 14.76 -0.36 6.66
C GLU A 81 13.67 0.55 7.25
N ALA A 82 12.42 0.07 7.37
CA ALA A 82 11.36 0.80 8.05
C ALA A 82 11.68 1.05 9.53
N ALA A 83 12.26 0.05 10.22
CA ALA A 83 12.72 0.23 11.59
C ALA A 83 13.85 1.26 11.68
N LYS A 84 14.81 1.20 10.77
CA LYS A 84 15.92 2.16 10.69
C LYS A 84 15.40 3.59 10.48
N LEU A 85 14.54 3.81 9.51
CA LEU A 85 13.94 5.10 9.23
C LEU A 85 13.15 5.64 10.43
N MET A 86 12.17 4.88 10.93
CA MET A 86 11.26 5.34 11.99
C MET A 86 11.90 5.44 13.38
N TYR A 87 12.94 4.65 13.68
CA TYR A 87 13.54 4.59 15.01
C TYR A 87 14.90 5.26 15.15
N GLN A 88 15.66 5.41 14.06
CA GLN A 88 17.01 5.94 14.11
C GLN A 88 17.10 7.28 13.39
N GLU A 89 16.63 7.34 12.14
CA GLU A 89 16.80 8.52 11.29
C GLU A 89 15.77 9.61 11.61
N GLU A 90 14.49 9.24 11.67
CA GLU A 90 13.37 10.17 11.86
C GLU A 90 12.70 10.02 13.23
N SER A 91 13.44 9.54 14.22
CA SER A 91 12.88 9.22 15.55
C SER A 91 12.07 10.35 16.21
N GLY A 92 12.44 11.62 15.93
CA GLY A 92 11.73 12.80 16.43
C GLY A 92 10.35 13.03 15.80
N LEU A 93 10.15 12.62 14.53
CA LEU A 93 8.83 12.69 13.89
C LEU A 93 7.86 11.65 14.47
N PHE A 94 8.39 10.56 15.04
CA PHE A 94 7.63 9.48 15.65
C PHE A 94 7.52 9.56 17.18
N ASP A 95 7.85 10.71 17.79
CA ASP A 95 7.68 10.94 19.23
C ASP A 95 6.23 11.32 19.57
N PHE A 96 5.35 10.33 19.43
CA PHE A 96 3.93 10.47 19.76
C PHE A 96 3.66 10.07 21.22
N ARG A 97 2.54 10.56 21.77
CA ARG A 97 2.06 10.14 23.10
C ARG A 97 1.96 8.62 23.16
N ARG A 98 2.66 8.02 24.13
CA ARG A 98 2.64 6.58 24.35
C ARG A 98 1.21 6.10 24.62
N MET A 99 0.81 5.06 23.89
CA MET A 99 -0.43 4.33 24.11
C MET A 99 -0.21 3.16 25.07
N GLU A 100 -1.28 2.67 25.68
CA GLU A 100 -1.25 1.41 26.43
C GLU A 100 -0.96 0.21 25.53
N VAL A 101 -1.46 0.24 24.29
CA VAL A 101 -1.24 -0.80 23.29
C VAL A 101 -0.50 -0.22 22.09
N SER A 102 0.70 -0.74 21.85
CA SER A 102 1.50 -0.36 20.67
C SER A 102 0.92 -1.02 19.41
N PRO A 103 0.72 -0.27 18.31
CA PRO A 103 0.27 -0.83 17.05
C PRO A 103 1.32 -1.80 16.48
N LEU A 104 0.88 -2.74 15.63
CA LEU A 104 1.74 -3.73 15.00
C LEU A 104 1.77 -3.50 13.48
N LEU A 105 2.95 -3.34 12.91
CA LEU A 105 3.19 -3.47 11.48
C LEU A 105 3.69 -4.88 11.20
N LEU A 106 2.91 -5.66 10.44
CA LEU A 106 3.28 -7.01 10.01
C LEU A 106 3.53 -7.02 8.50
N VAL A 107 4.77 -7.27 8.09
CA VAL A 107 5.17 -7.37 6.68
C VAL A 107 5.12 -8.84 6.23
N ILE A 108 4.27 -9.13 5.25
CA ILE A 108 4.03 -10.48 4.72
C ILE A 108 4.32 -10.49 3.23
N ASP A 109 4.86 -11.61 2.76
CA ASP A 109 5.08 -11.88 1.34
C ASP A 109 3.97 -12.76 0.78
N ARG A 110 3.35 -12.29 -0.31
CA ARG A 110 2.22 -12.99 -0.95
C ARG A 110 2.59 -14.36 -1.51
N ARG A 111 3.88 -14.66 -1.70
CA ARG A 111 4.35 -15.99 -2.17
C ARG A 111 3.99 -17.14 -1.24
N ASP A 112 3.76 -16.87 0.04
CA ASP A 112 3.37 -17.90 1.02
C ASP A 112 1.90 -18.31 0.89
N ASP A 113 1.08 -17.45 0.28
CA ASP A 113 -0.34 -17.68 0.02
C ASP A 113 -0.67 -17.43 -1.47
N PRO A 114 -0.28 -18.36 -2.36
CA PRO A 114 -0.57 -18.25 -3.79
C PRO A 114 -2.02 -18.63 -4.14
N VAL A 115 -2.77 -19.22 -3.20
CA VAL A 115 -4.12 -19.76 -3.47
C VAL A 115 -5.19 -18.68 -3.37
N THR A 116 -5.18 -17.87 -2.31
CA THR A 116 -6.19 -16.82 -2.09
C THR A 116 -6.42 -15.86 -3.27
N PRO A 117 -5.41 -15.40 -4.05
CA PRO A 117 -5.66 -14.53 -5.19
C PRO A 117 -6.27 -15.26 -6.40
N LEU A 118 -6.21 -16.59 -6.45
CA LEU A 118 -6.74 -17.41 -7.56
C LEU A 118 -8.16 -17.95 -7.29
N LEU A 119 -8.64 -17.84 -6.05
CA LEU A 119 -10.00 -18.24 -5.70
C LEU A 119 -10.99 -17.18 -6.15
N ASN A 120 -12.03 -17.61 -6.88
CA ASN A 120 -13.15 -16.74 -7.25
C ASN A 120 -13.76 -16.13 -5.99
N GLN A 121 -13.86 -14.80 -5.99
CA GLN A 121 -14.35 -14.06 -4.84
C GLN A 121 -15.85 -13.79 -4.98
N TRP A 122 -16.62 -14.12 -3.94
CA TRP A 122 -18.09 -13.98 -3.96
C TRP A 122 -18.58 -12.66 -3.35
N THR A 123 -17.68 -11.78 -2.89
CA THR A 123 -18.05 -10.44 -2.41
C THR A 123 -18.14 -9.46 -3.58
N TYR A 124 -19.10 -8.53 -3.54
CA TYR A 124 -19.40 -7.61 -4.65
C TYR A 124 -18.16 -6.88 -5.18
N GLN A 125 -17.39 -6.25 -4.29
CA GLN A 125 -16.17 -5.51 -4.67
C GLN A 125 -15.14 -6.41 -5.34
N ALA A 126 -14.93 -7.62 -4.83
CA ALA A 126 -13.93 -8.53 -5.36
C ALA A 126 -14.38 -9.15 -6.70
N MET A 127 -15.66 -9.47 -6.83
CA MET A 127 -16.24 -9.94 -8.09
C MET A 127 -16.18 -8.87 -9.19
N VAL A 128 -16.49 -7.60 -8.86
CA VAL A 128 -16.37 -6.51 -9.83
C VAL A 128 -14.90 -6.27 -10.22
N HIS A 129 -13.97 -6.39 -9.28
CA HIS A 129 -12.54 -6.33 -9.58
C HIS A 129 -12.08 -7.49 -10.48
N GLU A 130 -12.62 -8.70 -10.28
CA GLU A 130 -12.28 -9.88 -11.06
C GLU A 130 -12.84 -9.84 -12.49
N LEU A 131 -14.10 -9.43 -12.65
CA LEU A 131 -14.80 -9.46 -13.94
C LEU A 131 -14.57 -8.21 -14.80
N ILE A 132 -14.49 -7.04 -14.17
CA ILE A 132 -14.46 -5.75 -14.87
C ILE A 132 -13.14 -5.00 -14.62
N GLY A 133 -12.53 -5.20 -13.45
CA GLY A 133 -11.38 -4.43 -13.01
C GLY A 133 -11.79 -3.13 -12.34
N ILE A 134 -11.19 -2.86 -11.19
CA ILE A 134 -11.33 -1.59 -10.46
C ILE A 134 -9.97 -0.90 -10.46
N GLN A 135 -9.91 0.33 -10.95
CA GLN A 135 -8.71 1.17 -10.92
C GLN A 135 -9.05 2.50 -10.23
N ASP A 136 -8.39 2.80 -9.11
CA ASP A 136 -8.64 4.00 -8.30
C ASP A 136 -10.13 4.24 -7.98
N ASN A 137 -10.82 3.17 -7.54
CA ASN A 137 -12.27 3.14 -7.28
C ASN A 137 -13.16 3.46 -8.50
N LYS A 138 -12.60 3.42 -9.71
CA LYS A 138 -13.32 3.59 -10.97
C LYS A 138 -13.43 2.27 -11.73
N VAL A 139 -14.55 2.13 -12.42
CA VAL A 139 -14.85 1.01 -13.32
C VAL A 139 -15.11 1.60 -14.69
N ASP A 140 -14.35 1.17 -15.70
CA ASP A 140 -14.63 1.51 -17.10
C ASP A 140 -15.52 0.42 -17.70
N VAL A 141 -16.76 0.77 -18.04
CA VAL A 141 -17.77 -0.16 -18.57
C VAL A 141 -17.89 -0.10 -20.10
N LYS A 142 -17.04 0.67 -20.79
CA LYS A 142 -17.11 0.87 -22.26
C LYS A 142 -17.00 -0.43 -23.05
N SER A 143 -16.31 -1.44 -22.52
CA SER A 143 -16.09 -2.73 -23.16
C SER A 143 -17.27 -3.70 -23.00
N ILE A 144 -18.20 -3.42 -22.08
CA ILE A 144 -19.26 -4.37 -21.66
C ILE A 144 -20.60 -4.04 -22.33
N GLY A 145 -20.80 -2.80 -22.78
CA GLY A 145 -22.04 -2.41 -23.44
C GLY A 145 -22.04 -0.96 -23.92
N LYS A 146 -23.10 -0.59 -24.65
CA LYS A 146 -23.36 0.81 -25.04
C LYS A 146 -24.06 1.52 -23.90
N PHE A 147 -23.27 2.16 -23.04
CA PHE A 147 -23.78 3.04 -21.98
C PHE A 147 -23.87 4.49 -22.51
N PRO A 148 -24.76 5.33 -21.95
CA PRO A 148 -24.71 6.77 -22.16
C PRO A 148 -23.32 7.30 -21.77
N LYS A 149 -22.80 8.32 -22.48
CA LYS A 149 -21.46 8.89 -22.24
C LYS A 149 -21.22 9.28 -20.78
N ASP A 150 -22.28 9.65 -20.08
CA ASP A 150 -22.26 10.11 -18.69
C ASP A 150 -22.16 8.97 -17.67
N GLN A 151 -22.28 7.71 -18.11
CA GLN A 151 -22.26 6.49 -17.29
C GLN A 151 -21.13 5.52 -17.69
N GLU A 152 -20.22 5.94 -18.56
CA GLU A 152 -19.09 5.11 -19.01
C GLU A 152 -18.04 4.87 -17.91
N VAL A 153 -18.03 5.72 -16.86
CA VAL A 153 -17.16 5.60 -15.69
C VAL A 153 -18.00 5.61 -14.41
N GLY A 154 -18.05 4.48 -13.73
CA GLY A 154 -18.72 4.34 -12.44
C GLY A 154 -17.73 4.44 -11.28
N TYR A 155 -18.14 5.08 -10.18
CA TYR A 155 -17.40 5.06 -8.92
C TYR A 155 -17.99 3.98 -8.01
N ILE A 156 -17.15 3.10 -7.47
CA ILE A 156 -17.57 2.16 -6.44
C ILE A 156 -17.29 2.79 -5.09
N SER A 157 -18.34 3.19 -4.39
CA SER A 157 -18.26 3.53 -2.97
C SER A 157 -18.70 2.31 -2.16
N CYS A 158 -17.79 1.71 -1.40
CA CYS A 158 -18.15 0.76 -0.35
C CYS A 158 -18.80 1.54 0.80
N THR A 159 -20.09 1.83 0.69
CA THR A 159 -20.90 2.23 1.84
C THR A 159 -21.44 0.96 2.49
N GLY A 160 -20.83 0.58 3.62
CA GLY A 160 -21.40 -0.39 4.55
C GLY A 160 -22.35 0.30 5.51
#